data_AF-A0A7L3QR39-F1
#
_entry.id   AF-A0A7L3QR39-F1
#
_cell.length_a   1.000
_cell.length_b   1.000
_cell.length_c   1.000
_cell.angle_alpha   90.00
_cell.angle_beta   90.00
_cell.angle_gamma   90.00
#
_symmetry.space_group_name_H-M   'P 1'
#
loop_
_entity.id
_entity.type
_entity.pdbx_description
1 polymer ?
#
loop_
_entity_poly.entity_id
_entity_poly.type
_entity_poly.pdbx_seq_one_letter_code
_entity_poly.pdbx_strand_id
1 'polypeptide(L)'
;GSDIVQWLMKNLSIEDAGEAIHLGSLIAAQGYVFPISDHVLTLKDDGTFYRFQAPYFWPSNCWEPENTDYAIYLCKRTMQNKARLELADYEAENLARLQRAFARKWEFIFMQAEAQVKIDRKKDKTERKILDSQERAFWDVHRPVPGCVNTTEMDIRKCRRMKNPQKVKKSVYGVTEESQPQSPVHLPSQPVRKTTKEDFRKQITFLNMQIERHCLKMSKVAESLIAYTEQYVEYDPFITPAEPSNPWISDDAALWDIEMSKEPSQQRVKRWGFSMDEVLKDPVGRDQFLRFLESEFSSENLR
;
A
#
# COMPACT_ATOMS: atom_id res chain seq x y z
N GLY A 1 4.14 -18.14 15.29
CA GLY A 1 4.51 -17.08 14.35
C GLY A 1 5.36 -17.66 13.25
N SER A 2 6.44 -18.34 13.63
CA SER A 2 7.35 -19.07 12.73
C SER A 2 6.65 -19.93 11.67
N ASP A 3 5.61 -20.67 12.04
CA ASP A 3 4.88 -21.52 11.09
C ASP A 3 4.26 -20.71 9.93
N ILE A 4 3.78 -19.49 10.21
CA ILE A 4 3.21 -18.61 9.19
C ILE A 4 4.34 -18.08 8.29
N VAL A 5 5.47 -17.67 8.87
CA VAL A 5 6.64 -17.18 8.12
C VAL A 5 7.16 -18.27 7.17
N GLN A 6 7.38 -19.48 7.68
CA GLN A 6 7.84 -20.63 6.90
C GLN A 6 6.83 -21.02 5.80
N TRP A 7 5.53 -20.94 6.11
CA TRP A 7 4.49 -21.17 5.12
C TRP A 7 4.55 -20.11 4.00
N LEU A 8 4.72 -18.83 4.32
CA LEU A 8 4.84 -17.76 3.32
C LEU A 8 6.07 -17.95 2.44
N MET A 9 7.24 -18.19 3.04
CA MET A 9 8.48 -18.44 2.30
C MET A 9 8.35 -19.60 1.32
N LYS A 10 7.80 -20.73 1.78
CA LYS A 10 7.63 -21.92 0.95
C LYS A 10 6.61 -21.74 -0.18
N ASN A 11 5.45 -21.17 0.11
CA ASN A 11 4.33 -21.15 -0.84
C ASN A 11 4.37 -19.95 -1.79
N LEU A 12 5.06 -18.87 -1.41
CA LEU A 12 5.24 -17.69 -2.26
C LEU A 12 6.66 -17.59 -2.84
N SER A 13 7.51 -18.60 -2.58
CA SER A 13 8.91 -18.65 -3.03
C SER A 13 9.71 -17.40 -2.60
N ILE A 14 9.53 -16.97 -1.35
CA ILE A 14 10.26 -15.84 -0.78
C ILE A 14 11.58 -16.35 -0.20
N GLU A 15 12.69 -15.83 -0.70
CA GLU A 15 14.05 -16.22 -0.29
C GLU A 15 14.49 -15.53 1.01
N ASP A 16 14.16 -14.24 1.16
CA ASP A 16 14.48 -13.47 2.36
C ASP A 16 13.39 -13.61 3.44
N ALA A 17 13.79 -14.09 4.63
CA ALA A 17 12.89 -14.17 5.77
C ALA A 17 12.35 -12.78 6.19
N GLY A 18 13.14 -11.72 6.01
CA GLY A 18 12.72 -10.34 6.28
C GLY A 18 11.51 -9.92 5.45
N GLU A 19 11.53 -10.21 4.14
CA GLU A 19 10.40 -9.99 3.23
C GLU A 19 9.15 -10.79 3.66
N ALA A 20 9.30 -12.06 4.04
CA ALA A 20 8.18 -12.89 4.47
C ALA A 20 7.55 -12.39 5.78
N ILE A 21 8.37 -11.96 6.75
CA ILE A 21 7.91 -11.34 8.00
C ILE A 21 7.20 -10.02 7.72
N HIS A 22 7.74 -9.21 6.80
CA HIS A 22 7.12 -7.94 6.41
C HIS A 22 5.74 -8.17 5.77
N LEU A 23 5.64 -9.06 4.78
CA LEU A 23 4.37 -9.42 4.14
C LEU A 23 3.35 -9.97 5.16
N GLY A 24 3.79 -10.89 6.02
CA GLY A 24 2.94 -11.44 7.06
C GLY A 24 2.46 -10.40 8.07
N SER A 25 3.31 -9.43 8.39
CA SER A 25 2.94 -8.28 9.24
C SER A 25 1.92 -7.37 8.57
N LEU A 26 2.02 -7.14 7.26
CA LEU A 26 1.00 -6.40 6.50
C LEU A 26 -0.34 -7.14 6.49
N ILE A 27 -0.34 -8.46 6.32
CA ILE A 27 -1.55 -9.30 6.40
C ILE A 27 -2.19 -9.20 7.79
N ALA A 28 -1.36 -9.18 8.84
CA ALA A 28 -1.84 -9.02 10.20
C ALA A 28 -2.40 -7.62 10.47
N ALA A 29 -1.73 -6.57 10.02
CA ALA A 29 -2.16 -5.18 10.17
C ALA A 29 -3.47 -4.86 9.41
N GLN A 30 -3.80 -5.63 8.38
CA GLN A 30 -5.09 -5.59 7.68
C GLN A 30 -6.19 -6.43 8.37
N GLY A 31 -5.85 -7.14 9.45
CA GLY A 31 -6.80 -7.86 10.29
C GLY A 31 -7.19 -9.24 9.79
N TYR A 32 -6.46 -9.86 8.87
CA TYR A 32 -6.75 -11.23 8.42
C TYR A 32 -6.28 -12.30 9.42
N VAL A 33 -5.18 -12.00 10.11
CA VAL A 33 -4.57 -12.83 11.16
C VAL A 33 -4.16 -11.90 12.29
N PHE A 34 -4.27 -12.33 13.54
CA PHE A 34 -3.92 -11.49 14.68
C PHE A 34 -3.26 -12.28 15.82
N PRO A 35 -2.32 -11.68 16.56
CA PRO A 35 -1.74 -12.30 17.75
C PRO A 35 -2.79 -12.39 18.85
N ILE A 36 -2.87 -13.53 19.54
CA ILE A 36 -3.94 -13.75 20.53
C ILE A 36 -3.76 -12.92 21.81
N SER A 37 -2.51 -12.54 22.13
CA SER A 37 -2.10 -11.95 23.41
C SER A 37 -1.65 -10.49 23.32
N ASP A 38 -1.70 -9.88 22.14
CA ASP A 38 -1.21 -8.53 21.90
C ASP A 38 -2.23 -7.72 21.08
N HIS A 39 -2.30 -6.42 21.31
CA HIS A 39 -3.11 -5.48 20.54
C HIS A 39 -2.37 -4.98 19.29
N VAL A 40 -1.04 -5.07 19.26
CA VAL A 40 -0.23 -4.68 18.10
C VAL A 40 -0.29 -5.79 17.04
N LEU A 41 -0.89 -5.47 15.89
CA LEU A 41 -1.13 -6.41 14.79
C LEU A 41 0.11 -6.59 13.90
N THR A 42 1.12 -7.30 14.41
CA THR A 42 2.37 -7.61 13.70
C THR A 42 2.70 -9.11 13.75
N LEU A 43 3.37 -9.62 12.72
CA LEU A 43 3.87 -10.99 12.70
C LEU A 43 5.28 -11.05 13.31
N LYS A 44 5.49 -11.98 14.26
CA LYS A 44 6.79 -12.27 14.88
C LYS A 44 7.23 -13.67 14.46
N ASP A 45 8.48 -13.82 14.05
CA ASP A 45 9.09 -15.11 13.69
C ASP A 45 9.54 -15.88 14.94
N ASP A 46 8.55 -16.24 15.76
CA ASP A 46 8.76 -16.92 17.03
C ASP A 46 7.55 -17.82 17.38
N GLY A 47 7.52 -18.30 18.62
CA GLY A 47 6.44 -19.11 19.19
C GLY A 47 5.14 -18.35 19.50
N THR A 48 5.00 -17.06 19.12
CA THR A 48 3.77 -16.28 19.36
C THR A 48 2.59 -16.92 18.65
N PHE A 49 1.47 -17.07 19.37
CA PHE A 49 0.26 -17.68 18.83
C PHE A 49 -0.60 -16.67 18.07
N TYR A 50 -1.07 -17.08 16.89
CA TYR A 50 -1.92 -16.28 16.02
C TYR A 50 -3.24 -17.00 15.76
N ARG A 51 -4.25 -16.22 15.34
CA ARG A 51 -5.57 -16.73 14.95
C ARG A 51 -6.05 -16.06 13.68
N PHE A 52 -6.73 -16.82 12.82
CA PHE A 52 -7.42 -16.27 11.66
C PHE A 52 -8.67 -15.48 12.08
N GLN A 53 -8.88 -14.35 11.41
CA GLN A 53 -10.08 -13.54 11.56
C GLN A 53 -11.27 -14.15 10.85
N ALA A 54 -12.46 -14.00 11.44
CA ALA A 54 -13.70 -14.40 10.81
C ALA A 54 -13.97 -13.56 9.55
N PRO A 55 -14.42 -14.15 8.43
CA PRO A 55 -14.69 -13.41 7.19
C PRO A 55 -15.67 -12.24 7.33
N TYR A 56 -16.57 -12.29 8.31
CA TYR A 56 -17.46 -11.18 8.66
C TYR A 56 -16.67 -9.88 8.98
N PHE A 57 -15.53 -10.00 9.65
CA PHE A 57 -14.69 -8.86 10.06
C PHE A 57 -13.62 -8.48 9.04
N TRP A 58 -13.57 -9.10 7.86
CA TRP A 58 -12.56 -8.76 6.87
C TRP A 58 -12.74 -7.34 6.33
N PRO A 59 -11.63 -6.61 6.07
CA PRO A 59 -11.67 -5.24 5.56
C PRO A 59 -12.32 -5.14 4.17
N SER A 60 -12.32 -6.24 3.40
CA SER A 60 -13.01 -6.33 2.10
C SER A 60 -14.52 -6.13 2.17
N ASN A 61 -15.12 -6.21 3.36
CA ASN A 61 -16.53 -5.89 3.58
C ASN A 61 -16.76 -4.36 3.68
N CYS A 62 -15.72 -3.54 3.47
CA CYS A 62 -15.79 -2.07 3.45
C CYS A 62 -16.41 -1.48 4.73
N TRP A 63 -15.96 -1.97 5.89
CA TRP A 63 -16.39 -1.51 7.20
C TRP A 63 -16.00 -0.04 7.45
N GLU A 64 -16.98 0.75 7.91
CA GLU A 64 -16.74 2.10 8.46
C GLU A 64 -17.40 2.17 9.87
N PRO A 65 -16.85 1.51 10.90
CA PRO A 65 -17.50 1.39 12.19
C PRO A 65 -17.56 2.72 12.95
N GLU A 66 -18.73 3.02 13.52
CA GLU A 66 -19.00 4.29 14.17
C GLU A 66 -18.43 4.34 15.59
N ASN A 67 -18.30 5.56 16.13
CA ASN A 67 -17.91 5.76 17.52
C ASN A 67 -18.94 5.20 18.51
N THR A 68 -20.22 5.12 18.13
CA THR A 68 -21.26 4.47 18.94
C THR A 68 -20.99 2.98 19.08
N ASP A 69 -20.62 2.30 17.99
CA ASP A 69 -20.25 0.88 18.03
C ASP A 69 -19.04 0.64 18.93
N TYR A 70 -18.00 1.47 18.81
CA TYR A 70 -16.81 1.33 19.64
C TYR A 70 -17.11 1.58 21.14
N ALA A 71 -18.02 2.51 21.46
CA ALA A 71 -18.46 2.72 22.83
C ALA A 71 -19.22 1.50 23.40
N ILE A 72 -20.05 0.84 22.59
CA ILE A 72 -20.74 -0.40 22.97
C ILE A 72 -19.70 -1.50 23.24
N TYR A 73 -18.71 -1.67 22.37
CA TYR A 73 -17.63 -2.65 22.53
C TYR A 73 -16.87 -2.47 23.85
N LEU A 74 -16.37 -1.26 24.11
CA LEU A 74 -15.60 -0.94 25.31
C LEU A 74 -16.45 -1.10 26.57
N CYS A 75 -17.70 -0.61 26.55
CA CYS A 75 -18.65 -0.78 27.64
C CYS A 75 -18.88 -2.27 27.92
N LYS A 76 -19.16 -3.08 26.88
CA LYS A 76 -19.35 -4.54 26.98
C LYS A 76 -18.15 -5.22 27.65
N ARG A 77 -16.92 -4.84 27.30
CA ARG A 77 -15.69 -5.40 27.91
C ARG A 77 -15.59 -5.11 29.40
N THR A 78 -15.86 -3.87 29.81
CA THR A 78 -15.84 -3.50 31.24
C THR A 78 -16.84 -4.30 32.08
N MET A 79 -17.99 -4.68 31.51
CA MET A 79 -19.03 -5.44 32.21
C MET A 79 -18.69 -6.92 32.43
N GLN A 80 -17.68 -7.46 31.75
CA GLN A 80 -17.35 -8.89 31.85
C GLN A 80 -16.50 -9.25 33.09
N ASN A 81 -15.86 -8.28 33.74
CA ASN A 81 -15.04 -8.47 34.94
C ASN A 81 -14.03 -9.63 34.83
N LYS A 82 -13.27 -9.68 33.73
CA LYS A 82 -12.21 -10.68 33.49
C LYS A 82 -10.91 -9.95 33.15
N ALA A 83 -9.81 -10.30 33.82
CA ALA A 83 -8.49 -9.70 33.58
C ALA A 83 -8.09 -9.72 32.09
N ARG A 84 -8.34 -10.83 31.36
CA ARG A 84 -8.05 -10.93 29.92
C ARG A 84 -8.83 -9.95 29.01
N LEU A 85 -9.86 -9.28 29.54
CA LEU A 85 -10.72 -8.33 28.83
C LEU A 85 -10.61 -6.92 29.41
N GLU A 86 -9.76 -6.73 30.41
CA GLU A 86 -9.46 -5.43 30.98
C GLU A 86 -9.01 -4.47 29.88
N LEU A 87 -9.44 -3.22 29.97
CA LEU A 87 -9.10 -2.22 28.97
C LEU A 87 -7.64 -1.83 29.14
N ALA A 88 -6.92 -1.73 28.03
CA ALA A 88 -5.63 -1.05 28.05
C ALA A 88 -5.82 0.45 28.35
N ASP A 89 -4.77 1.14 28.79
CA ASP A 89 -4.86 2.57 29.18
C ASP A 89 -5.45 3.46 28.07
N TYR A 90 -5.02 3.26 26.82
CA TYR A 90 -5.54 4.01 25.67
C TYR A 90 -7.02 3.67 25.37
N GLU A 91 -7.47 2.45 25.65
CA GLU A 91 -8.86 2.05 25.50
C GLU A 91 -9.73 2.68 26.61
N ALA A 92 -9.22 2.73 27.84
CA ALA A 92 -9.88 3.39 28.96
C ALA A 92 -10.01 4.91 28.73
N GLU A 93 -8.97 5.56 28.21
CA GLU A 93 -9.02 6.97 27.81
C GLU A 93 -10.05 7.20 26.69
N ASN A 94 -10.07 6.34 25.69
CA ASN A 94 -11.07 6.38 24.62
C ASN A 94 -12.49 6.22 25.17
N LEU A 95 -12.72 5.26 26.09
CA LEU A 95 -14.01 5.07 26.75
C LEU A 95 -14.44 6.35 27.49
N ALA A 96 -13.55 6.95 28.27
CA ALA A 96 -13.84 8.19 29.00
C ALA A 96 -14.18 9.36 28.06
N ARG A 97 -13.50 9.45 26.90
CA ARG A 97 -13.79 10.43 25.85
C ARG A 97 -15.18 10.19 25.23
N LEU A 98 -15.52 8.94 24.95
CA LEU A 98 -16.81 8.55 24.35
C LEU A 98 -17.96 8.75 25.33
N GLN A 99 -17.79 8.46 26.61
CA GLN A 99 -18.76 8.75 27.67
C GLN A 99 -19.10 10.24 27.73
N ARG A 100 -18.09 11.11 27.65
CA ARG A 100 -18.29 12.56 27.57
C ARG A 100 -19.02 12.96 26.29
N ALA A 101 -18.61 12.43 25.14
CA ALA A 101 -19.21 12.75 23.83
C ALA A 101 -20.68 12.28 23.71
N PHE A 102 -21.02 11.15 24.32
CA PHE A 102 -22.33 10.52 24.23
C PHE A 102 -23.13 10.54 25.53
N ALA A 103 -22.86 11.48 26.44
CA ALA A 103 -23.47 11.52 27.77
C ALA A 103 -25.02 11.39 27.75
N ARG A 104 -25.69 12.05 26.80
CA ARG A 104 -27.17 12.00 26.65
C ARG A 104 -27.72 10.69 26.11
N LYS A 105 -26.89 9.89 25.43
CA LYS A 105 -27.26 8.58 24.86
C LYS A 105 -26.59 7.41 25.59
N TRP A 106 -25.89 7.67 26.69
CA TRP A 106 -25.08 6.67 27.38
C TRP A 106 -25.91 5.51 27.92
N GLU A 107 -27.11 5.78 28.44
CA GLU A 107 -28.03 4.73 28.91
C GLU A 107 -28.39 3.73 27.79
N PHE A 108 -28.56 4.21 26.55
CA PHE A 108 -28.83 3.36 25.40
C PHE A 108 -27.61 2.51 25.01
N ILE A 109 -26.41 3.11 25.02
CA ILE A 109 -25.15 2.39 24.79
C ILE A 109 -24.96 1.28 25.83
N PHE A 110 -25.20 1.60 27.10
CA PHE A 110 -25.12 0.65 28.20
C PHE A 110 -26.13 -0.49 28.04
N MET A 111 -27.38 -0.17 27.71
CA MET A 111 -28.42 -1.17 27.47
C MET A 111 -28.07 -2.11 26.31
N GLN A 112 -27.53 -1.58 25.21
CA GLN A 112 -27.07 -2.41 24.09
C GLN A 112 -25.88 -3.30 24.47
N ALA A 113 -24.89 -2.76 25.19
CA ALA A 113 -23.77 -3.54 25.69
C ALA A 113 -24.23 -4.67 26.62
N GLU A 114 -25.16 -4.39 27.54
CA GLU A 114 -25.73 -5.39 28.44
C GLU A 114 -26.46 -6.51 27.68
N ALA A 115 -27.24 -6.15 26.66
CA ALA A 115 -27.93 -7.11 25.80
C ALA A 115 -26.93 -8.04 25.10
N GLN A 116 -25.82 -7.50 24.58
CA GLN A 116 -24.75 -8.29 23.97
C GLN A 116 -24.07 -9.21 24.99
N VAL A 117 -23.77 -8.74 26.21
CA VAL A 117 -23.25 -9.60 27.29
C VAL A 117 -24.20 -10.77 27.59
N LYS A 118 -25.51 -10.52 27.61
CA LYS A 118 -26.52 -11.58 27.85
C LYS A 118 -26.52 -12.63 26.73
N ILE A 119 -26.32 -12.22 25.48
CA ILE A 119 -26.17 -13.14 24.33
C ILE A 119 -24.86 -13.93 24.45
N ASP A 120 -23.74 -13.25 24.69
CA ASP A 120 -22.41 -13.86 24.82
C ASP A 120 -22.36 -14.87 25.98
N ARG A 121 -23.13 -14.66 27.06
CA ARG A 121 -23.24 -15.60 28.19
C ARG A 121 -23.91 -16.93 27.85
N LYS A 122 -24.73 -16.98 26.79
CA LYS A 122 -25.37 -18.22 26.32
C LYS A 122 -24.42 -19.11 25.52
N LYS A 123 -23.31 -18.54 25.03
CA LYS A 123 -22.27 -19.29 24.31
C LYS A 123 -21.40 -20.08 25.27
N ASP A 124 -20.82 -21.18 24.79
CA ASP A 124 -19.87 -21.93 25.61
C ASP A 124 -18.58 -21.12 25.86
N LYS A 125 -17.79 -21.59 26.83
CA LYS A 125 -16.60 -20.86 27.29
C LYS A 125 -15.54 -20.71 26.20
N THR A 126 -15.37 -21.71 25.34
CA THR A 126 -14.36 -21.73 24.28
C THR A 126 -14.80 -20.87 23.12
N GLU A 127 -16.03 -21.04 22.64
CA GLU A 127 -16.62 -20.21 21.57
C GLU A 127 -16.57 -18.73 21.94
N ARG A 128 -17.03 -18.38 23.15
CA ARG A 128 -16.98 -16.99 23.64
C ARG A 128 -15.56 -16.41 23.64
N LYS A 129 -14.55 -17.18 24.07
CA LYS A 129 -13.14 -16.72 24.04
C LYS A 129 -12.65 -16.44 22.63
N ILE A 130 -13.08 -17.22 21.65
CA ILE A 130 -12.73 -17.02 20.24
C ILE A 130 -13.41 -15.76 19.70
N LEU A 131 -14.72 -15.64 19.91
CA LEU A 131 -15.50 -14.46 19.47
C LEU A 131 -14.97 -13.16 20.08
N ASP A 132 -14.70 -13.13 21.40
CA ASP A 132 -14.13 -11.97 22.09
C ASP A 132 -12.80 -11.51 21.43
N SER A 133 -11.94 -12.46 21.06
CA SER A 133 -10.63 -12.15 20.46
C SER A 133 -10.73 -11.70 19.01
N GLN A 134 -11.70 -12.22 18.25
CA GLN A 134 -11.94 -11.84 16.86
C GLN A 134 -12.51 -10.41 16.80
N GLU A 135 -13.44 -10.10 17.70
CA GLU A 135 -13.98 -8.75 17.87
C GLU A 135 -12.91 -7.76 18.34
N ARG A 136 -12.03 -8.16 19.27
CA ARG A 136 -10.85 -7.35 19.65
C ARG A 136 -9.98 -7.04 18.43
N ALA A 137 -9.59 -8.06 17.67
CA ALA A 137 -8.75 -7.86 16.49
C ALA A 137 -9.40 -6.99 15.42
N PHE A 138 -10.73 -7.02 15.28
CA PHE A 138 -11.46 -6.08 14.42
C PHE A 138 -11.27 -4.64 14.89
N TRP A 139 -11.37 -4.38 16.19
CA TRP A 139 -11.16 -3.04 16.74
C TRP A 139 -9.69 -2.62 16.73
N ASP A 140 -8.74 -3.53 16.87
CA ASP A 140 -7.30 -3.22 16.74
C ASP A 140 -6.94 -2.71 15.34
N VAL A 141 -7.69 -3.08 14.29
CA VAL A 141 -7.55 -2.49 12.95
C VAL A 141 -8.16 -1.10 12.87
N HIS A 142 -9.39 -0.92 13.37
CA HIS A 142 -10.18 0.31 13.16
C HIS A 142 -9.93 1.40 14.21
N ARG A 143 -9.35 1.04 15.35
CA ARG A 143 -8.99 1.90 16.49
C ARG A 143 -7.62 1.42 17.01
N PRO A 144 -6.57 1.53 16.19
CA PRO A 144 -5.27 0.94 16.50
C PRO A 144 -4.63 1.56 17.73
N VAL A 145 -3.71 0.81 18.34
CA VAL A 145 -2.86 1.30 19.44
C VAL A 145 -2.17 2.60 19.01
N PRO A 146 -2.12 3.65 19.86
CA PRO A 146 -1.42 4.89 19.52
C PRO A 146 0.03 4.63 19.07
N GLY A 147 0.42 5.24 17.95
CA GLY A 147 1.72 5.04 17.31
C GLY A 147 1.75 3.95 16.23
N CYS A 148 0.74 3.08 16.17
CA CYS A 148 0.57 2.15 15.05
C CYS A 148 -0.03 2.85 13.83
N VAL A 149 0.33 2.38 12.63
CA VAL A 149 -0.22 2.86 11.35
C VAL A 149 -1.70 2.46 11.26
N ASN A 150 -2.57 3.43 10.95
CA ASN A 150 -3.98 3.17 10.69
C ASN A 150 -4.18 2.69 9.24
N THR A 151 -4.34 1.39 9.07
CA THR A 151 -4.50 0.73 7.76
C THR A 151 -5.82 1.06 7.06
N THR A 152 -6.79 1.66 7.78
CA THR A 152 -8.08 2.08 7.23
C THR A 152 -8.04 3.45 6.55
N GLU A 153 -6.95 4.21 6.70
CA GLU A 153 -6.80 5.52 6.06
C GLU A 153 -6.58 5.38 4.55
N MET A 154 -7.30 6.22 3.79
CA MET A 154 -7.25 6.22 2.32
C MET A 154 -6.72 7.56 1.80
N ASP A 155 -5.87 7.50 0.76
CA ASP A 155 -5.40 8.70 0.04
C ASP A 155 -6.61 9.51 -0.48
N ILE A 156 -6.58 10.83 -0.27
CA ILE A 156 -7.65 11.76 -0.63
C ILE A 156 -8.04 11.68 -2.13
N ARG A 157 -7.09 11.38 -3.02
CA ARG A 157 -7.33 11.19 -4.46
C ARG A 157 -8.12 9.91 -4.72
N LYS A 158 -7.86 8.84 -3.97
CA LYS A 158 -8.66 7.60 -4.03
C LYS A 158 -10.07 7.85 -3.53
N CYS A 159 -10.24 8.57 -2.41
CA CYS A 159 -11.55 8.96 -1.88
C CYS A 159 -12.39 9.77 -2.88
N ARG A 160 -11.77 10.65 -3.69
CA ARG A 160 -12.48 11.44 -4.71
C ARG A 160 -12.87 10.62 -5.96
N ARG A 161 -12.00 9.70 -6.40
CA ARG A 161 -12.25 8.86 -7.59
C ARG A 161 -13.29 7.78 -7.30
N MET A 162 -13.21 7.17 -6.12
CA MET A 162 -14.19 6.21 -5.64
C MET A 162 -15.38 6.98 -5.07
N LYS A 163 -16.31 7.43 -5.93
CA LYS A 163 -17.71 7.59 -5.50
C LYS A 163 -18.24 6.19 -5.19
N ASN A 164 -17.80 5.59 -4.08
CA ASN A 164 -18.00 4.18 -3.78
C ASN A 164 -19.43 3.98 -3.26
N PRO A 165 -20.37 3.40 -4.03
CA PRO A 165 -21.75 3.21 -3.57
C PRO A 165 -21.89 2.02 -2.59
N GLN A 166 -20.77 1.36 -2.23
CA GLN A 166 -20.71 0.10 -1.48
C GLN A 166 -20.16 0.26 -0.05
N LYS A 167 -20.08 1.50 0.47
CA LYS A 167 -19.68 1.73 1.86
C LYS A 167 -20.69 1.09 2.80
N VAL A 168 -20.25 0.13 3.61
CA VAL A 168 -21.12 -0.50 4.61
C VAL A 168 -21.15 0.38 5.84
N LYS A 169 -22.18 1.23 5.92
CA LYS A 169 -22.51 2.01 7.13
C LYS A 169 -23.38 1.21 8.12
N LYS A 170 -23.40 -0.12 8.03
CA LYS A 170 -24.19 -0.96 8.94
C LYS A 170 -23.48 -0.98 10.30
N SER A 171 -24.23 -0.77 11.37
CA SER A 171 -23.71 -0.93 12.74
C SER A 171 -23.24 -2.37 12.96
N VAL A 172 -22.08 -2.52 13.60
CA VAL A 172 -21.51 -3.83 13.98
C VAL A 172 -22.46 -4.59 14.90
N TYR A 173 -23.26 -3.87 15.70
CA TYR A 173 -24.20 -4.43 16.68
C TYR A 173 -25.67 -4.28 16.27
N GLY A 174 -25.95 -3.83 15.05
CA GLY A 174 -27.29 -3.73 14.52
C GLY A 174 -27.95 -5.11 14.42
N VAL A 175 -29.27 -5.17 14.64
CA VAL A 175 -30.05 -6.39 14.40
C VAL A 175 -29.98 -6.69 12.91
N THR A 176 -29.39 -7.82 12.53
CA THR A 176 -29.37 -8.31 11.15
C THR A 176 -30.80 -8.57 10.68
N GLU A 177 -31.33 -7.73 9.79
CA GLU A 177 -32.29 -8.26 8.81
C GLU A 177 -31.54 -9.29 7.98
N GLU A 178 -32.04 -10.52 7.92
CA GLU A 178 -31.48 -11.62 7.14
C GLU A 178 -31.32 -11.22 5.66
N SER A 179 -30.19 -10.63 5.35
CA SER A 179 -29.70 -10.45 3.99
C SER A 179 -28.37 -11.19 3.95
N GLN A 180 -28.32 -12.20 3.09
CA GLN A 180 -27.23 -13.15 2.90
C GLN A 180 -25.84 -12.51 2.99
N PRO A 181 -24.80 -13.25 3.43
CA PRO A 181 -23.43 -12.81 3.32
C PRO A 181 -23.08 -12.67 1.84
N GLN A 182 -23.18 -11.45 1.30
CA GLN A 182 -22.66 -11.14 -0.02
C GLN A 182 -21.14 -11.14 0.07
N SER A 183 -20.54 -12.28 -0.27
CA SER A 183 -19.12 -12.34 -0.60
C SER A 183 -18.81 -11.25 -1.64
N PRO A 184 -17.68 -10.51 -1.53
CA PRO A 184 -17.29 -9.49 -2.51
C PRO A 184 -17.20 -10.01 -3.96
N VAL A 185 -17.19 -11.33 -4.13
CA VAL A 185 -17.19 -12.04 -5.42
C VAL A 185 -18.54 -11.95 -6.15
N HIS A 186 -19.65 -11.63 -5.46
CA HIS A 186 -20.97 -11.42 -6.07
C HIS A 186 -21.37 -9.94 -5.99
N LEU A 187 -20.70 -9.13 -6.78
CA LEU A 187 -21.12 -7.77 -7.09
C LEU A 187 -22.45 -7.81 -7.88
N PRO A 188 -23.52 -7.09 -7.48
CA PRO A 188 -24.56 -6.75 -8.42
C PRO A 188 -23.89 -5.93 -9.53
N SER A 189 -23.92 -6.47 -10.74
CA SER A 189 -23.39 -5.80 -11.93
C SER A 189 -23.97 -4.38 -11.96
N GLN A 190 -23.09 -3.37 -12.02
CA GLN A 190 -23.55 -2.03 -12.32
C GLN A 190 -24.42 -2.10 -13.59
N PRO A 191 -25.50 -1.29 -13.69
CA PRO A 191 -26.28 -1.25 -14.90
C PRO A 191 -25.33 -0.91 -16.05
N VAL A 192 -25.04 -1.91 -16.90
CA VAL A 192 -24.18 -1.76 -18.05
C VAL A 192 -24.85 -0.69 -18.91
N ARG A 193 -24.25 0.50 -18.95
CA ARG A 193 -24.73 1.58 -19.81
C ARG A 193 -24.73 1.03 -21.23
N LYS A 194 -25.91 0.96 -21.84
CA LYS A 194 -26.05 0.47 -23.22
C LYS A 194 -25.22 1.38 -24.13
N THR A 195 -24.22 0.81 -24.78
CA THR A 195 -23.32 1.50 -25.70
C THR A 195 -24.12 2.19 -26.79
N THR A 196 -23.88 3.47 -27.00
CA THR A 196 -24.63 4.28 -27.97
C THR A 196 -23.96 4.26 -29.35
N LYS A 197 -24.70 4.65 -30.40
CA LYS A 197 -24.15 4.82 -31.76
C LYS A 197 -22.99 5.82 -31.81
N GLU A 198 -23.02 6.85 -30.97
CA GLU A 198 -21.95 7.83 -30.86
C GLU A 198 -20.67 7.22 -30.26
N ASP A 199 -20.81 6.35 -29.26
CA ASP A 199 -19.69 5.64 -28.66
C ASP A 199 -18.98 4.75 -29.71
N PHE A 200 -19.73 4.04 -30.54
CA PHE A 200 -19.16 3.26 -31.64
C PHE A 200 -18.43 4.12 -32.67
N ARG A 201 -18.94 5.31 -33.01
CA ARG A 201 -18.25 6.24 -33.92
C ARG A 201 -16.92 6.70 -33.32
N LYS A 202 -16.89 7.07 -32.05
CA LYS A 202 -15.66 7.45 -31.34
C LYS A 202 -14.66 6.30 -31.31
N GLN A 203 -15.13 5.08 -31.08
CA GLN A 203 -14.28 3.89 -31.08
C GLN A 203 -13.68 3.62 -32.47
N ILE A 204 -14.45 3.74 -33.54
CA ILE A 204 -13.95 3.60 -34.92
C ILE A 204 -12.88 4.65 -35.22
N THR A 205 -13.15 5.93 -34.90
CA THR A 205 -12.16 7.00 -35.08
C THR A 205 -10.87 6.73 -34.31
N PHE A 206 -10.98 6.28 -33.05
CA PHE A 206 -9.82 5.93 -32.23
C PHE A 206 -9.01 4.78 -32.86
N LEU A 207 -9.67 3.71 -33.31
CA LEU A 207 -9.02 2.55 -33.90
C LEU A 207 -8.34 2.88 -35.23
N ASN A 208 -8.97 3.67 -36.09
CA ASN A 208 -8.34 4.13 -37.34
C ASN A 208 -7.06 4.91 -37.04
N MET A 209 -7.09 5.80 -36.04
CA MET A 209 -5.90 6.54 -35.60
C MET A 209 -4.81 5.63 -35.00
N GLN A 210 -5.16 4.48 -34.41
CA GLN A 210 -4.17 3.50 -33.93
C GLN A 210 -3.52 2.72 -35.08
N ILE A 211 -4.27 2.40 -36.14
CA ILE A 211 -3.76 1.65 -37.30
C ILE A 211 -2.72 2.48 -38.07
N GLU A 212 -2.90 3.80 -38.12
CA GLU A 212 -1.96 4.72 -38.78
C GLU A 212 -0.64 4.88 -38.03
N ARG A 213 -0.52 4.40 -36.78
CA ARG A 213 0.73 4.49 -36.02
C ARG A 213 1.77 3.54 -36.60
N HIS A 214 2.93 4.09 -36.95
CA HIS A 214 4.07 3.28 -37.38
C HIS A 214 4.63 2.49 -36.19
N CYS A 215 4.56 1.16 -36.27
CA CYS A 215 5.05 0.25 -35.25
C CYS A 215 6.32 -0.47 -35.72
N LEU A 216 7.25 -0.70 -34.78
CA LEU A 216 8.44 -1.51 -35.02
C LEU A 216 8.20 -2.96 -34.61
N LYS A 217 8.93 -3.89 -35.22
CA LYS A 217 8.95 -5.30 -34.79
C LYS A 217 9.51 -5.40 -33.37
N MET A 218 8.91 -6.24 -32.53
CA MET A 218 9.36 -6.40 -31.14
C MET A 218 10.83 -6.81 -31.03
N SER A 219 11.31 -7.66 -31.94
CA SER A 219 12.74 -8.03 -31.97
C SER A 219 13.65 -6.83 -32.17
N LYS A 220 13.28 -5.89 -33.06
CA LYS A 220 14.06 -4.67 -33.30
C LYS A 220 14.01 -3.70 -32.12
N VAL A 221 12.86 -3.61 -31.46
CA VAL A 221 12.73 -2.81 -30.22
C VAL A 221 13.60 -3.40 -29.11
N ALA A 222 13.54 -4.71 -28.89
CA ALA A 222 14.33 -5.38 -27.87
C ALA A 222 15.84 -5.26 -28.13
N GLU A 223 16.30 -5.55 -29.36
CA GLU A 223 17.70 -5.37 -29.78
C GLU A 223 18.19 -3.94 -29.49
N SER A 224 17.38 -2.94 -29.84
CA SER A 224 17.72 -1.53 -29.62
C SER A 224 17.84 -1.18 -28.13
N LEU A 225 16.89 -1.64 -27.30
CA LEU A 225 16.91 -1.37 -25.86
C LEU A 225 18.07 -2.06 -25.14
N ILE A 226 18.39 -3.31 -25.54
CA ILE A 226 19.55 -4.04 -25.01
C ILE A 226 20.83 -3.31 -25.37
N ALA A 227 21.03 -3.00 -26.66
CA ALA A 227 22.23 -2.31 -27.13
C ALA A 227 22.42 -0.94 -26.45
N TYR A 228 21.32 -0.17 -26.29
CA TYR A 228 21.36 1.08 -25.54
C TYR A 228 21.77 0.84 -24.09
N THR A 229 21.19 -0.14 -23.40
CA THR A 229 21.52 -0.42 -21.99
C THR A 229 22.97 -0.85 -21.84
N GLU A 230 23.46 -1.75 -22.71
CA GLU A 230 24.85 -2.20 -22.73
C GLU A 230 25.83 -1.05 -22.98
N GLN A 231 25.48 -0.10 -23.85
CA GLN A 231 26.31 1.07 -24.14
C GLN A 231 26.51 1.98 -22.92
N TYR A 232 25.52 2.08 -22.03
CA TYR A 232 25.55 2.94 -20.84
C TYR A 232 25.86 2.19 -19.54
N VAL A 233 26.07 0.88 -19.56
CA VAL A 233 26.27 0.07 -18.34
C VAL A 233 27.49 0.52 -17.53
N GLU A 234 28.57 0.96 -18.20
CA GLU A 234 29.78 1.49 -17.58
C GLU A 234 29.56 2.86 -16.91
N TYR A 235 28.46 3.54 -17.23
CA TYR A 235 28.11 4.87 -16.73
C TYR A 235 26.98 4.83 -15.68
N ASP A 236 26.47 3.65 -15.33
CA ASP A 236 25.45 3.47 -14.31
C ASP A 236 26.09 3.19 -12.94
N PRO A 237 26.03 4.11 -11.96
CA PRO A 237 26.65 3.95 -10.65
C PRO A 237 26.06 2.83 -9.79
N PHE A 238 24.89 2.28 -10.14
CA PHE A 238 24.31 1.13 -9.46
C PHE A 238 24.85 -0.21 -9.96
N ILE A 239 25.37 -0.26 -11.18
CA ILE A 239 25.90 -1.48 -11.81
C ILE A 239 27.43 -1.45 -11.80
N THR A 240 28.01 -0.37 -12.28
CA THR A 240 29.47 -0.18 -12.37
C THR A 240 29.92 0.81 -11.31
N PRO A 241 30.88 0.46 -10.43
CA PRO A 241 31.39 1.39 -9.42
C PRO A 241 31.91 2.69 -10.07
N ALA A 242 31.42 3.84 -9.58
CA ALA A 242 31.87 5.14 -10.05
C ALA A 242 33.29 5.44 -9.55
N GLU A 243 34.14 6.02 -10.42
CA GLU A 243 35.51 6.43 -10.11
C GLU A 243 35.60 7.95 -9.89
N PRO A 244 36.20 8.45 -8.79
CA PRO A 244 37.00 7.71 -7.80
C PRO A 244 36.19 6.94 -6.77
N SER A 245 34.99 7.40 -6.42
CA SER A 245 34.05 6.68 -5.57
C SER A 245 32.64 7.26 -5.71
N ASN A 246 31.61 6.52 -5.32
CA ASN A 246 30.23 7.01 -5.25
C ASN A 246 30.06 7.93 -4.02
N PRO A 247 29.76 9.24 -4.19
CA PRO A 247 29.67 10.20 -3.09
C PRO A 247 28.66 9.82 -2.00
N TRP A 248 27.61 9.06 -2.35
CA TRP A 248 26.59 8.61 -1.39
C TRP A 248 27.07 7.46 -0.47
N ILE A 249 28.20 6.84 -0.79
CA ILE A 249 28.77 5.72 -0.03
C ILE A 249 30.04 6.16 0.71
N SER A 250 30.88 6.98 0.06
CA SER A 250 32.17 7.41 0.60
C SER A 250 32.14 8.73 1.35
N ASP A 251 31.03 9.47 1.27
CA ASP A 251 30.92 10.87 1.73
C ASP A 251 31.98 11.82 1.11
N ASP A 252 32.52 11.44 -0.05
CA ASP A 252 33.48 12.23 -0.83
C ASP A 252 32.85 12.79 -2.11
N ALA A 253 32.79 14.12 -2.22
CA ALA A 253 32.19 14.83 -3.35
C ALA A 253 33.10 14.94 -4.59
N ALA A 254 34.32 14.39 -4.55
CA ALA A 254 35.31 14.52 -5.64
C ALA A 254 34.77 14.10 -7.03
N LEU A 255 33.92 13.06 -7.10
CA LEU A 255 33.29 12.64 -8.35
C LEU A 255 32.44 13.77 -8.97
N TRP A 256 31.61 14.45 -8.18
CA TRP A 256 30.77 15.54 -8.68
C TRP A 256 31.61 16.73 -9.14
N ASP A 257 32.69 17.04 -8.43
CA ASP A 257 33.63 18.08 -8.84
C ASP A 257 34.29 17.76 -10.19
N ILE A 258 34.67 16.49 -10.41
CA ILE A 258 35.21 16.00 -11.69
C ILE A 258 34.16 16.09 -12.80
N GLU A 259 32.92 15.69 -12.54
CA GLU A 259 31.83 15.77 -13.53
C GLU A 259 31.46 17.21 -13.89
N MET A 260 31.55 18.15 -12.95
CA MET A 260 31.32 19.58 -13.18
C MET A 260 32.53 20.31 -13.78
N SER A 261 33.69 19.66 -13.86
CA SER A 261 34.91 20.24 -14.42
C SER A 261 34.72 20.68 -15.87
N LYS A 262 35.45 21.74 -16.25
CA LYS A 262 35.58 22.18 -17.65
C LYS A 262 36.55 21.29 -18.44
N GLU A 263 37.39 20.52 -17.74
CA GLU A 263 38.27 19.52 -18.32
C GLU A 263 37.59 18.15 -18.20
N PRO A 264 36.98 17.65 -19.29
CA PRO A 264 36.17 16.44 -19.24
C PRO A 264 37.07 15.21 -19.11
N SER A 265 36.64 14.24 -18.30
CA SER A 265 37.30 12.93 -18.22
C SER A 265 37.19 12.15 -19.53
N GLN A 266 38.04 11.14 -19.71
CA GLN A 266 37.99 10.29 -20.90
C GLN A 266 36.62 9.59 -21.05
N GLN A 267 36.01 9.13 -19.97
CA GLN A 267 34.69 8.51 -20.00
C GLN A 267 33.63 9.52 -20.45
N ARG A 268 33.64 10.74 -19.91
CA ARG A 268 32.71 11.80 -20.32
C ARG A 268 32.82 12.13 -21.80
N VAL A 269 34.03 12.21 -22.35
CA VAL A 269 34.26 12.44 -23.79
C VAL A 269 33.81 11.23 -24.63
N LYS A 270 34.09 9.99 -24.20
CA LYS A 270 33.64 8.77 -24.90
C LYS A 270 32.11 8.75 -25.04
N ARG A 271 31.39 9.18 -23.99
CA ARG A 271 29.92 9.24 -23.97
C ARG A 271 29.36 10.17 -25.04
N TRP A 272 30.02 11.27 -25.38
CA TRP A 272 29.61 12.16 -26.47
C TRP A 272 29.56 11.43 -27.83
N GLY A 273 30.39 10.40 -28.01
CA GLY A 273 30.42 9.58 -29.22
C GLY A 273 29.22 8.64 -29.38
N PHE A 274 28.34 8.54 -28.37
CA PHE A 274 27.18 7.66 -28.43
C PHE A 274 26.06 8.22 -29.30
N SER A 275 25.83 9.53 -29.24
CA SER A 275 24.84 10.20 -30.08
C SER A 275 25.05 11.71 -30.10
N MET A 276 24.46 12.36 -31.10
CA MET A 276 24.43 13.82 -31.18
C MET A 276 23.76 14.45 -29.94
N ASP A 277 22.73 13.80 -29.41
CA ASP A 277 22.06 14.26 -28.19
C ASP A 277 23.00 14.28 -26.98
N GLU A 278 23.92 13.31 -26.83
CA GLU A 278 24.85 13.29 -25.70
C GLU A 278 25.86 14.45 -25.77
N VAL A 279 26.41 14.75 -26.94
CA VAL A 279 27.32 15.89 -27.09
C VAL A 279 26.60 17.23 -26.91
N LEU A 280 25.35 17.34 -27.35
CA LEU A 280 24.57 18.58 -27.23
C LEU A 280 24.05 18.84 -25.82
N LYS A 281 23.77 17.79 -25.03
CA LYS A 281 23.37 17.91 -23.62
C LYS A 281 24.54 18.33 -22.72
N ASP A 282 25.75 17.92 -23.05
CA ASP A 282 26.95 18.27 -22.29
C ASP A 282 27.41 19.71 -22.62
N PRO A 283 27.51 20.63 -21.64
CA PRO A 283 27.94 22.00 -21.91
C PRO A 283 29.36 22.09 -22.53
N VAL A 284 30.28 21.24 -22.09
CA VAL A 284 31.65 21.19 -22.62
C VAL A 284 31.65 20.51 -23.98
N GLY A 285 30.87 19.44 -24.14
CA GLY A 285 30.69 18.77 -25.43
C GLY A 285 30.16 19.71 -26.52
N ARG A 286 29.11 20.48 -26.19
CA ARG A 286 28.51 21.46 -27.09
C ARG A 286 29.49 22.58 -27.48
N ASP A 287 30.27 23.10 -26.53
CA ASP A 287 31.28 24.13 -26.80
C ASP A 287 32.38 23.59 -27.72
N GLN A 288 32.88 22.37 -27.48
CA GLN A 288 33.87 21.74 -28.36
C GLN A 288 33.30 21.49 -29.77
N PHE A 289 32.06 21.01 -29.85
CA PHE A 289 31.40 20.79 -31.13
C PHE A 289 31.16 22.11 -31.90
N LEU A 290 30.77 23.18 -31.21
CA LEU A 290 30.62 24.51 -31.81
C LEU A 290 31.97 25.04 -32.33
N ARG A 291 33.04 24.93 -31.54
CA ARG A 291 34.40 25.34 -31.96
C ARG A 291 34.86 24.59 -33.20
N PHE A 292 34.58 23.29 -33.28
CA PHE A 292 34.85 22.49 -34.47
C PHE A 292 34.09 23.04 -35.68
N LEU A 293 32.79 23.29 -35.56
CA LEU A 293 32.00 23.85 -36.67
C LEU A 293 32.44 25.26 -37.08
N GLU A 294 32.86 26.11 -36.13
CA GLU A 294 33.38 27.43 -36.44
C GLU A 294 34.71 27.37 -37.20
N SER A 295 35.56 26.37 -36.89
CA SER A 295 36.81 26.14 -37.62
C SER A 295 36.58 25.70 -39.07
N GLU A 296 35.44 25.07 -39.33
CA GLU A 296 34.97 24.63 -40.65
C GLU A 296 33.99 25.64 -41.30
N PHE A 297 33.87 26.86 -40.75
CA PHE A 297 32.96 27.91 -41.22
C PHE A 297 31.49 27.44 -41.38
N SER A 298 31.03 26.50 -40.56
CA SER A 298 29.75 25.77 -40.71
C SER A 298 28.89 25.77 -39.44
N SER A 299 29.04 26.78 -38.57
CA SER A 299 28.40 26.85 -37.25
C SER A 299 26.95 27.36 -37.25
N GLU A 300 26.43 27.78 -38.41
CA GLU A 300 25.16 28.49 -38.56
C GLU A 300 23.92 27.74 -38.05
N ASN A 301 23.93 26.41 -38.11
CA ASN A 301 22.80 25.59 -37.65
C ASN A 301 22.79 25.34 -36.13
N LEU A 302 23.89 25.61 -35.42
CA LEU A 302 24.03 25.32 -33.99
C LEU A 302 23.98 26.58 -33.09
N ARG A 303 24.30 27.76 -33.64
CA ARG A 303 24.19 29.04 -32.95
C ARG A 303 22.75 29.33 -32.52
#